data_AF-A0A2V3JME5-F1
#
_entry.id   AF-A0A2V3JME5-F1
#
_cell.length_a   1.000
_cell.length_b   1.000
_cell.length_c   1.000
_cell.angle_alpha   90.00
_cell.angle_beta   90.00
_cell.angle_gamma   90.00
#
_symmetry.space_group_name_H-M   'P 1'
#
loop_
_entity.id
_entity.type
_entity.pdbx_description
1 polymer ?
#
loop_
_entity_poly.entity_id
_entity_poly.type
_entity_poly.pdbx_seq_one_letter_code
_entity_poly.pdbx_strand_id
1 'polypeptide(L)' 'MPRIGRTIGWSYHLRLGDGGNRILRGNRINKNDCWAVWIFDGWGSTIEDNNLSDNAGGAWNISPDSAPNIRRARNKE' A
#
# COMPACT_ATOMS: atom_id res chain seq x y z
N MET A 1 -13.48 -6.01 15.39
CA MET A 1 -12.89 -5.95 14.03
C MET A 1 -11.76 -4.91 14.07
N PRO A 2 -10.48 -5.29 13.99
CA PRO A 2 -9.41 -4.34 14.23
C PRO A 2 -9.28 -3.38 13.04
N ARG A 3 -9.67 -2.13 13.25
CA ARG A 3 -9.32 -1.00 12.37
C ARG A 3 -7.82 -0.76 12.53
N ILE A 4 -7.01 -1.20 11.57
CA ILE A 4 -5.59 -0.82 11.49
C ILE A 4 -5.53 0.61 10.94
N GLY A 5 -6.03 1.55 11.72
CA GLY A 5 -5.97 2.97 11.46
C GLY A 5 -5.08 3.61 12.51
N ARG A 6 -3.78 3.69 12.21
CA ARG A 6 -2.83 4.64 12.80
C ARG A 6 -1.50 4.49 12.08
N THR A 7 -1.16 5.55 11.36
CA THR A 7 0.18 5.95 10.88
C THR A 7 1.26 4.89 11.10
N ILE A 8 1.53 4.07 10.08
CA ILE A 8 2.74 3.22 10.02
C ILE A 8 3.90 4.08 9.52
N GLY A 9 4.32 5.01 10.37
CA GLY A 9 5.65 5.59 10.29
C GLY A 9 6.61 4.63 10.99
N TRP A 10 7.69 4.30 10.30
CA TRP A 10 8.85 3.51 10.75
C TRP A 10 8.68 1.99 10.70
N SER A 11 9.21 1.43 9.61
CA SER A 11 9.82 0.09 9.51
C SER A 11 9.02 -1.13 9.98
N TYR A 12 7.89 -1.46 9.31
CA TYR A 12 7.43 -2.85 9.28
C TYR A 12 6.88 -3.17 7.90
N HIS A 13 7.53 -4.10 7.20
CA HIS A 13 7.00 -4.73 6.00
C HIS A 13 5.57 -5.20 6.28
N LEU A 14 4.59 -4.82 5.46
CA LEU A 14 3.37 -5.61 5.38
C LEU A 14 3.74 -6.90 4.64
N ARG A 15 4.28 -7.88 5.36
CA ARG A 15 4.54 -9.22 4.82
C ARG A 15 3.19 -9.90 4.63
N LEU A 16 2.65 -9.82 3.43
CA LEU A 16 1.57 -10.66 2.97
C LEU A 16 2.19 -12.05 2.79
N GLY A 17 1.71 -13.06 3.53
CA GLY A 17 2.35 -14.38 3.58
C GLY A 17 1.36 -15.55 3.53
N ASP A 18 0.06 -15.28 3.48
CA ASP A 18 -0.98 -16.31 3.50
C ASP A 18 -2.19 -15.81 2.70
N GLY A 19 -2.18 -16.01 1.38
CA GLY A 19 -3.34 -16.11 0.47
C GLY A 19 -4.47 -15.05 0.49
N GLY A 20 -4.39 -14.00 1.31
CA GLY A 20 -5.51 -13.11 1.60
C GLY A 20 -5.41 -11.79 0.85
N ASN A 21 -6.39 -11.53 -0.01
CA ASN A 21 -6.55 -10.25 -0.72
C ASN A 21 -6.75 -9.11 0.29
N ARG A 22 -5.72 -8.28 0.51
CA ARG A 22 -5.78 -7.19 1.51
C ARG A 22 -6.39 -5.94 0.93
N ILE A 23 -7.27 -5.31 1.71
CA ILE A 23 -7.95 -4.07 1.35
C ILE A 23 -7.34 -2.93 2.16
N LEU A 24 -6.59 -2.06 1.49
CA LEU A 24 -6.15 -0.78 2.01
C LEU A 24 -7.12 0.29 1.50
N ARG A 25 -8.04 0.72 2.37
CA ARG A 25 -9.09 1.70 2.01
C ARG A 25 -9.15 2.89 2.96
N GLY A 26 -9.21 4.11 2.41
CA GLY A 26 -9.52 5.31 3.20
C GLY A 26 -8.38 5.82 4.10
N ASN A 27 -7.13 5.52 3.77
CA ASN A 27 -5.97 5.84 4.60
C ASN A 27 -5.21 7.06 4.09
N ARG A 28 -4.45 7.69 4.99
CA ARG A 28 -3.48 8.73 4.67
C ARG A 28 -2.07 8.20 4.94
N ILE A 29 -1.34 7.93 3.86
CA ILE A 29 0.04 7.45 3.87
C ILE A 29 0.84 8.44 3.04
N ASN A 30 1.23 9.56 3.64
CA ASN A 30 1.87 10.66 2.94
C ASN A 30 3.05 11.22 3.72
N LYS A 31 3.92 11.98 3.05
CA LYS A 31 5.06 12.67 3.68
C LYS A 31 6.04 11.71 4.38
N ASN A 32 6.20 10.51 3.83
CA ASN A 32 7.23 9.57 4.27
C ASN A 32 8.48 9.69 3.38
N ASP A 33 9.63 9.31 3.92
CA ASP A 33 10.91 9.30 3.18
C ASP A 33 11.03 8.16 2.15
N CYS A 34 10.06 7.24 2.13
CA CYS A 34 10.00 6.08 1.22
C CYS A 34 8.76 6.13 0.33
N TRP A 35 8.47 5.05 -0.40
CA TRP A 35 7.21 4.88 -1.13
C TRP A 35 6.01 4.71 -0.19
N ALA A 36 4.82 5.16 -0.61
CA ALA A 36 3.59 4.97 0.17
C ALA A 36 3.17 3.50 0.25
N VAL A 37 3.27 2.78 -0.87
CA VAL A 37 2.89 1.37 -0.98
C VAL A 37 4.03 0.60 -1.64
N TRP A 38 4.49 -0.46 -0.98
CA TRP A 38 5.50 -1.38 -1.50
C TRP A 38 4.95 -2.81 -1.55
N ILE A 39 4.83 -3.40 -2.75
CA ILE A 39 4.30 -4.75 -2.96
C ILE A 39 5.28 -5.55 -3.83
N PHE A 40 5.60 -6.76 -3.39
CA PHE A 40 6.55 -7.67 -4.03
C PHE A 40 6.00 -9.12 -4.09
N ASP A 41 6.75 -10.10 -4.60
CA ASP A 41 6.46 -11.55 -4.56
C ASP A 41 5.06 -11.98 -5.06
N GLY A 42 4.55 -11.36 -6.11
CA GLY A 42 3.29 -11.75 -6.74
C GLY A 42 2.03 -11.49 -5.91
N TRP A 43 2.15 -10.81 -4.77
CA TRP A 43 1.01 -10.60 -3.86
C TRP A 43 -0.08 -9.71 -4.47
N GLY A 44 -1.33 -10.15 -4.30
CA GLY A 44 -2.52 -9.38 -4.68
C GLY A 44 -3.03 -8.47 -3.57
N SER A 45 -3.57 -7.31 -3.94
CA SER A 45 -4.14 -6.34 -2.99
C SER A 45 -5.10 -5.37 -3.66
N THR A 46 -6.07 -4.87 -2.90
CA THR A 46 -6.95 -3.76 -3.26
C THR A 46 -6.54 -2.51 -2.50
N ILE A 47 -6.12 -1.47 -3.20
CA ILE A 47 -5.74 -0.17 -2.65
C ILE A 47 -6.65 0.90 -3.23
N GLU A 48 -7.56 1.43 -2.43
CA GLU A 48 -8.53 2.42 -2.90
C GLU A 48 -8.84 3.54 -1.92
N ASP A 49 -9.22 4.71 -2.42
CA ASP A 49 -9.62 5.86 -1.59
C ASP A 49 -8.53 6.32 -0.59
N ASN A 50 -7.25 6.12 -0.92
CA ASN A 50 -6.14 6.53 -0.05
C ASN A 50 -5.50 7.83 -0.53
N ASN A 51 -4.87 8.57 0.39
CA ASN A 51 -3.96 9.65 0.08
C ASN A 51 -2.51 9.17 0.25
N LEU A 52 -1.84 8.98 -0.88
CA LEU A 52 -0.49 8.48 -1.07
C LEU A 52 0.49 9.59 -1.53
N SER A 53 0.08 10.86 -1.48
CA SER A 53 0.86 11.98 -2.00
C SER A 53 2.10 12.30 -1.18
N ASP A 54 2.99 13.13 -1.73
CA ASP A 54 4.09 13.79 -1.01
C ASP A 54 5.08 12.83 -0.32
N ASN A 55 5.12 11.56 -0.74
CA ASN A 55 6.12 10.60 -0.28
C ASN A 55 7.39 10.76 -1.14
N ALA A 56 8.57 10.74 -0.52
CA ALA A 56 9.83 11.00 -1.23
C ALA A 56 10.16 9.91 -2.26
N GLY A 57 9.77 8.66 -2.02
CA GLY A 57 9.85 7.59 -3.01
C GLY A 57 8.72 7.63 -4.05
N GLY A 58 7.65 8.39 -3.80
CA GLY A 58 6.42 8.42 -4.59
C GLY A 58 5.34 7.47 -4.05
N ALA A 59 4.21 7.38 -4.75
CA ALA A 59 3.06 6.61 -4.26
C ALA A 59 3.30 5.08 -4.27
N TRP A 60 4.12 4.57 -5.19
CA TRP A 60 4.18 3.12 -5.45
C TRP A 60 5.59 2.59 -5.74
N ASN A 61 5.90 1.44 -5.14
CA ASN A 61 6.93 0.52 -5.59
C ASN A 61 6.28 -0.86 -5.71
N ILE A 62 6.11 -1.36 -6.93
CA ILE A 62 5.41 -2.62 -7.19
C ILE A 62 6.27 -3.46 -8.12
N SER A 63 6.55 -4.71 -7.71
CA SER A 63 7.26 -5.64 -8.55
C SER A 63 6.40 -6.10 -9.74
N PRO A 64 7.02 -6.45 -10.90
CA PRO A 64 6.28 -6.81 -12.11
C PRO A 64 5.31 -8.00 -11.94
N ASP A 65 5.65 -8.96 -11.09
CA ASP A 65 4.84 -10.14 -10.77
C ASP A 65 3.61 -9.82 -9.92
N SER A 66 3.65 -8.76 -9.11
CA SER A 66 2.50 -8.31 -8.30
C SER A 66 1.58 -7.35 -9.05
N ALA A 67 2.11 -6.58 -10.00
CA ALA A 67 1.34 -5.62 -10.80
C ALA A 67 -0.01 -6.14 -11.35
N PRO A 68 -0.12 -7.35 -11.94
CA PRO A 68 -1.40 -7.85 -12.43
C PRO A 68 -2.42 -8.18 -11.32
N ASN A 69 -1.97 -8.37 -10.08
CA ASN A 69 -2.81 -8.80 -8.96
C ASN A 69 -3.31 -7.63 -8.10
N ILE A 70 -3.08 -6.39 -8.54
CA ILE A 70 -3.33 -5.18 -7.74
C ILE A 70 -4.47 -4.37 -8.34
N ARG A 71 -5.49 -4.12 -7.52
CA ARG A 71 -6.57 -3.19 -7.85
C ARG A 71 -6.27 -1.82 -7.23
N ARG A 72 -6.10 -0.81 -8.07
CA ARG A 72 -5.98 0.60 -7.68
C ARG A 72 -7.24 1.36 -8.07
N ALA A 73 -7.81 2.15 -7.15
CA ALA A 73 -8.96 2.99 -7.47
C ALA A 73 -9.02 4.23 -6.58
N ARG A 74 -9.23 5.42 -7.17
CA ARG A 74 -9.51 6.67 -6.43
C ARG A 74 -8.45 7.01 -5.36
N ASN A 75 -7.19 6.63 -5.58
CA ASN A 75 -6.09 7.09 -4.73
C ASN A 75 -5.63 8.46 -5.20
N LYS A 76 -5.27 9.33 -4.26
CA LYS A 76 -4.50 10.54 -4.52
C LYS A 76 -3.02 10.16 -4.41
N GLU A 77 -2.24 10.41 -5.45
CA GLU A 77 -0.84 9.96 -5.58
C GLU A 77 0.14 11.14 -5.59
#